data_AF-A0AB39HNQ0-F1
#
_entry.id   AF-A0AB39HNQ0-F1
#
_cell.length_a   1.000
_cell.length_b   1.000
_cell.length_c   1.000
_cell.angle_alpha   90.00
_cell.angle_beta   90.00
_cell.angle_gamma   90.00
#
_symmetry.space_group_name_H-M   'P 1'
#
loop_
_entity.id
_entity.type
_entity.pdbx_description
1 polymer ?
#
loop_
_entity_poly.entity_id
_entity_poly.type
_entity_poly.pdbx_seq_one_letter_code
_entity_poly.pdbx_strand_id
1 'polypeptide(L)'
;MSQANIPNITPEISIDRDDVINLLLISIAFEELGLAHIINAEGEKIQYVLGTLRSSPKALPDLKDLLKINNSVQSTLETVLKKELLLQTKLKNILEILE
;
A
#
# COMPACT_ATOMS: atom_id res chain seq x y z
N MET A 1 13.39 48.06 17.71
CA MET A 1 12.60 46.83 17.47
C MET A 1 13.56 45.64 17.59
N SER A 2 13.46 44.82 18.65
CA SER A 2 14.28 43.61 18.79
C SER A 2 13.67 42.48 17.97
N GLN A 3 14.40 41.93 17.00
CA GLN A 3 14.01 40.68 16.35
C GLN A 3 13.97 39.53 17.37
N ALA A 4 13.06 38.59 17.17
CA ALA A 4 13.02 37.36 17.96
C ALA A 4 14.27 36.52 17.66
N ASN A 5 15.04 36.20 18.70
CA ASN A 5 16.19 35.31 18.60
C ASN A 5 15.67 33.86 18.63
N ILE A 6 15.44 33.28 17.46
CA ILE A 6 15.08 31.86 17.36
C ILE A 6 16.37 31.07 17.62
N PRO A 7 16.42 30.22 18.66
CA PRO A 7 17.60 29.42 18.94
C PRO A 7 17.88 28.48 17.76
N ASN A 8 19.16 28.38 17.38
CA ASN A 8 19.59 27.42 16.38
C ASN A 8 19.39 26.01 16.93
N ILE A 9 18.56 25.21 16.28
CA ILE A 9 18.34 23.80 16.64
C ILE A 9 19.19 22.97 15.69
N THR A 10 20.26 22.37 16.21
CA THR A 10 21.03 21.38 15.44
C THR A 10 20.47 20.01 15.80
N PRO A 11 19.77 19.31 14.89
CA PRO A 11 19.28 17.98 15.19
C PRO A 11 20.46 17.02 15.36
N GLU A 12 20.50 16.31 16.49
CA GLU A 12 21.35 15.13 16.61
C GLU A 12 20.73 14.01 15.78
N ILE A 13 21.31 13.76 14.60
CA ILE A 13 20.91 12.66 13.72
C ILE A 13 21.88 11.51 13.99
N SER A 14 21.37 10.43 14.59
CA SER A 14 22.16 9.23 14.94
C SER A 14 22.05 8.09 13.93
N ILE A 15 21.48 8.35 12.76
CA ILE A 15 21.30 7.39 11.66
C ILE A 15 22.29 7.73 10.56
N ASP A 16 23.00 6.71 10.07
CA ASP A 16 23.91 6.87 8.95
C ASP A 16 23.22 6.66 7.60
N ARG A 17 23.98 6.75 6.51
CA ARG A 17 23.47 6.60 5.15
C ARG A 17 22.89 5.21 4.91
N ASP A 18 23.53 4.18 5.45
CA ASP A 18 23.13 2.80 5.24
C ASP A 18 21.86 2.48 6.03
N ASP A 19 21.73 3.04 7.25
CA ASP A 19 20.49 3.02 8.02
C ASP A 19 19.33 3.63 7.24
N VAL A 20 19.54 4.80 6.62
CA VAL A 20 18.49 5.47 5.82
C VAL A 20 18.09 4.63 4.62
N ILE A 21 19.03 4.03 3.90
CA ILE A 21 18.74 3.14 2.77
C ILE A 21 17.92 1.93 3.24
N ASN A 22 18.32 1.29 4.34
CA ASN A 22 17.58 0.18 4.92
C ASN A 22 16.15 0.59 5.31
N LEU A 23 15.97 1.75 5.93
CA LEU A 23 14.65 2.27 6.28
C LEU A 23 13.78 2.54 5.04
N LEU A 24 14.38 3.04 3.95
CA LEU A 24 13.68 3.24 2.69
C LEU A 24 13.23 1.91 2.05
N LEU A 25 14.09 0.89 2.06
CA LEU A 25 13.73 -0.46 1.59
C LEU A 25 12.64 -1.10 2.46
N ILE A 26 12.75 -0.97 3.79
CA ILE A 26 11.71 -1.41 4.74
C ILE A 26 10.39 -0.71 4.47
N SER A 27 10.41 0.58 4.12
CA SER A 27 9.18 1.32 3.79
C SER A 27 8.47 0.72 2.56
N ILE A 28 9.22 0.27 1.55
CA ILE A 28 8.64 -0.46 0.40
C ILE A 28 8.02 -1.77 0.88
N ALA A 29 8.76 -2.57 1.67
CA ALA A 29 8.25 -3.84 2.18
C ALA A 29 6.95 -3.69 2.99
N PHE A 30 6.79 -2.61 3.77
CA PHE A 30 5.54 -2.32 4.46
C PHE A 30 4.40 -1.93 3.51
N GLU A 31 4.69 -1.17 2.46
CA GLU A 31 3.70 -0.83 1.44
C GLU A 31 3.24 -2.08 0.67
N GLU A 32 4.17 -2.95 0.27
CA GLU A 32 3.90 -4.27 -0.35
C GLU A 32 3.02 -5.16 0.53
N LEU A 33 3.34 -5.24 1.83
CA LEU A 33 2.53 -5.98 2.80
C LEU A 33 1.09 -5.43 2.86
N GLY A 34 0.95 -4.09 2.85
CA GLY A 34 -0.36 -3.43 2.79
C GLY A 34 -1.14 -3.78 1.52
N LEU A 35 -0.47 -3.79 0.36
CA LEU A 35 -1.09 -4.15 -0.91
C LEU A 35 -1.52 -5.63 -0.94
N ALA A 36 -0.72 -6.54 -0.37
CA ALA A 36 -1.09 -7.95 -0.22
C ALA A 36 -2.39 -8.11 0.61
N HIS A 37 -2.53 -7.35 1.69
CA HIS A 37 -3.76 -7.35 2.48
C HIS A 37 -4.98 -6.83 1.70
N ILE A 38 -4.80 -5.80 0.87
CA ILE A 38 -5.87 -5.29 0.00
C ILE A 38 -6.29 -6.36 -1.02
N ILE A 39 -5.33 -7.02 -1.67
CA ILE A 39 -5.62 -8.09 -2.64
C ILE A 39 -6.37 -9.23 -1.96
N ASN A 40 -5.95 -9.63 -0.75
CA ASN A 40 -6.64 -10.66 0.02
C ASN A 40 -8.06 -10.24 0.38
N ALA A 41 -8.27 -8.99 0.83
CA ALA A 41 -9.60 -8.48 1.15
C ALA A 41 -10.53 -8.43 -0.07
N GLU A 42 -10.01 -8.11 -1.26
CA GLU A 42 -10.77 -8.20 -2.51
C GLU A 42 -11.11 -9.66 -2.86
N GLY A 43 -10.22 -10.61 -2.58
CA GLY A 43 -10.51 -12.04 -2.67
C GLY A 43 -11.62 -12.49 -1.72
N GLU A 44 -11.55 -12.08 -0.45
CA GLU A 44 -12.59 -12.34 0.55
C GLU A 44 -13.93 -11.72 0.14
N LYS A 45 -13.93 -10.53 -0.48
CA LYS A 45 -15.15 -9.90 -1.03
C LYS A 45 -15.82 -10.78 -2.09
N ILE A 46 -15.04 -11.38 -3.00
CA ILE A 46 -15.57 -12.34 -3.98
C ILE A 46 -16.13 -13.57 -3.28
N GLN A 47 -15.36 -14.17 -2.37
CA GLN A 47 -15.78 -15.35 -1.61
C GLN A 47 -17.05 -15.11 -0.79
N TYR A 48 -17.17 -13.93 -0.19
CA TYR A 48 -18.35 -13.50 0.56
C TYR A 48 -19.60 -13.58 -0.32
N VAL A 49 -19.56 -12.95 -1.50
CA VAL A 49 -20.69 -12.86 -2.43
C VAL A 49 -21.03 -14.23 -3.05
N LEU A 50 -20.04 -15.09 -3.27
CA LEU A 50 -20.24 -16.44 -3.81
C LEU A 50 -20.69 -17.48 -2.78
N GLY A 51 -20.81 -17.12 -1.50
CA GLY A 51 -21.29 -18.06 -0.49
C GLY A 51 -20.21 -18.98 0.10
N THR A 52 -18.92 -18.75 -0.16
CA THR A 52 -17.86 -19.68 0.23
C THR A 52 -17.23 -19.35 1.60
N LEU A 53 -17.53 -18.18 2.18
CA LEU A 53 -17.14 -17.82 3.54
C LEU A 53 -18.17 -18.30 4.57
N ARG A 54 -17.69 -18.60 5.78
CA ARG A 54 -18.54 -19.04 6.91
C ARG A 54 -19.63 -18.02 7.27
N SER A 55 -19.42 -16.74 6.98
CA SER A 55 -20.32 -15.62 7.26
C SER A 55 -21.04 -15.08 6.00
N SER A 56 -21.07 -15.84 4.90
CA SER A 56 -21.66 -15.40 3.64
C SER A 56 -23.20 -15.25 3.65
N PRO A 57 -23.76 -14.50 2.68
CA PRO A 57 -25.21 -14.43 2.47
C PRO A 57 -25.82 -15.82 2.23
N LYS A 58 -27.02 -16.04 2.77
CA LYS A 58 -27.77 -17.29 2.56
C LYS A 58 -28.44 -17.39 1.19
N ALA A 59 -28.64 -16.27 0.51
CA ALA A 59 -29.28 -16.19 -0.79
C ALA A 59 -28.23 -15.89 -1.87
N LEU A 60 -28.40 -16.51 -3.03
CA LEU A 60 -27.55 -16.24 -4.19
C LEU A 60 -27.79 -14.80 -4.69
N PRO A 61 -26.73 -14.04 -4.96
CA PRO A 61 -26.84 -12.70 -5.54
C PRO A 61 -27.36 -12.77 -6.99
N ASP A 62 -28.05 -11.72 -7.42
CA ASP A 62 -28.44 -11.57 -8.82
C ASP A 62 -27.21 -11.31 -9.70
N LEU A 63 -27.30 -11.66 -10.99
CA LEU A 63 -26.23 -11.46 -11.97
C LEU A 63 -25.76 -10.00 -12.02
N LYS A 64 -26.69 -9.05 -11.87
CA LYS A 64 -26.36 -7.62 -11.86
C LYS A 64 -25.44 -7.25 -10.69
N ASP A 65 -25.64 -7.86 -9.53
CA ASP A 65 -24.81 -7.57 -8.35
C ASP A 65 -23.45 -8.26 -8.45
N LEU A 66 -23.38 -9.46 -9.03
CA LEU A 66 -22.12 -10.12 -9.37
C LEU A 66 -21.25 -9.28 -10.31
N LEU A 67 -21.84 -8.74 -11.37
CA LEU A 67 -21.11 -7.88 -12.32
C LEU A 67 -20.63 -6.58 -11.66
N LYS A 68 -21.42 -5.97 -10.77
CA LYS A 68 -20.98 -4.79 -10.02
C LYS A 68 -19.79 -5.10 -9.12
N ILE A 69 -19.84 -6.21 -8.39
CA ILE A 69 -18.73 -6.62 -7.51
C ILE A 69 -17.48 -6.91 -8.33
N ASN A 70 -17.61 -7.64 -9.45
CA ASN A 70 -16.49 -7.93 -10.33
C ASN A 70 -15.83 -6.64 -10.85
N ASN A 71 -16.62 -5.68 -11.32
CA ASN A 71 -16.11 -4.40 -11.80
C ASN A 71 -15.45 -3.59 -10.67
N SER A 72 -16.00 -3.64 -9.45
CA SER A 72 -15.39 -2.99 -8.29
C SER A 72 -14.04 -3.62 -7.94
N VAL A 73 -13.94 -4.96 -7.91
CA VAL A 73 -12.68 -5.67 -7.63
C VAL A 73 -11.65 -5.34 -8.70
N GLN A 74 -12.03 -5.40 -9.98
CA GLN A 74 -11.15 -5.03 -11.09
C GLN A 74 -10.61 -3.61 -10.93
N SER A 75 -11.47 -2.64 -10.61
CA SER A 75 -11.03 -1.25 -10.41
C SER A 75 -10.05 -1.10 -9.24
N THR A 76 -10.24 -1.84 -8.14
CA THR A 76 -9.28 -1.86 -7.04
C THR A 76 -7.94 -2.47 -7.50
N LEU A 77 -7.96 -3.60 -8.20
CA LEU A 77 -6.74 -4.26 -8.67
C LEU A 77 -5.96 -3.42 -9.69
N GLU A 78 -6.65 -2.68 -10.57
CA GLU A 78 -6.02 -1.69 -11.45
C GLU A 78 -5.32 -0.56 -10.67
N THR A 79 -5.87 -0.18 -9.52
CA THR A 79 -5.24 0.82 -8.64
C THR A 79 -4.03 0.25 -7.92
N VAL A 80 -4.12 -1.00 -7.45
CA VAL A 80 -3.00 -1.74 -6.85
C VAL A 80 -1.84 -1.84 -7.86
N LEU A 81 -2.11 -2.24 -9.10
CA LEU A 81 -1.09 -2.32 -10.16
C LEU A 81 -0.38 -0.99 -10.41
N LYS A 82 -1.12 0.14 -10.39
CA LYS A 82 -0.51 1.47 -10.51
C LYS A 82 0.41 1.77 -9.32
N LYS A 83 0.02 1.35 -8.12
CA LYS A 83 0.85 1.53 -6.92
C LYS A 83 2.12 0.67 -6.98
N GLU A 84 2.03 -0.57 -7.45
CA GLU A 84 3.17 -1.46 -7.71
C GLU A 84 4.20 -0.81 -8.64
N LEU A 85 3.75 -0.20 -9.75
CA LEU A 85 4.65 0.51 -10.66
C LEU A 85 5.37 1.70 -9.98
N LEU A 86 4.68 2.42 -9.10
CA LEU A 86 5.29 3.50 -8.31
C LEU A 86 6.29 2.95 -7.27
N LEU A 87 5.99 1.81 -6.64
CA LEU A 87 6.92 1.13 -5.72
C LEU A 87 8.16 0.64 -6.44
N GLN A 88 8.01 0.06 -7.64
CA GLN A 88 9.14 -0.33 -8.49
C GLN A 88 10.03 0.87 -8.84
N THR A 89 9.42 2.02 -9.16
CA THR A 89 10.16 3.26 -9.43
C THR A 89 10.91 3.74 -8.19
N LYS A 90 10.26 3.72 -7.02
CA LYS A 90 10.88 4.07 -5.73
C LYS A 90 12.05 3.13 -5.41
N LEU A 91 11.89 1.82 -5.60
CA LEU A 91 12.95 0.84 -5.41
C LEU A 91 14.15 1.15 -6.30
N LYS A 92 13.92 1.36 -7.60
CA LYS A 92 14.98 1.71 -8.55
C LYS A 92 15.76 2.94 -8.09
N ASN A 93 15.07 4.00 -7.69
CA ASN A 93 15.72 5.22 -7.22
C ASN A 93 16.57 4.98 -5.95
N ILE A 94 16.13 4.11 -5.04
CA ILE A 94 16.91 3.74 -3.85
C ILE A 94 18.15 2.93 -4.24
N LEU A 95 18.02 2.02 -5.19
CA LEU A 95 19.16 1.24 -5.69
C LEU A 95 20.20 2.12 -6.40
N GLU A 96 19.79 3.15 -7.12
CA GLU A 96 20.71 4.15 -7.70
C GLU A 96 21.48 4.94 -6.62
N ILE A 97 20.97 5.02 -5.38
CA ILE A 97 21.67 5.62 -4.25
C ILE A 97 22.64 4.59 -3.61
N LEU A 98 22.50 3.29 -3.84
CA LEU A 98 23.46 2.32 -3.32
C LEU A 98 24.79 2.30 -4.10
N GLU A 99 24.76 2.74 -5.35
CA GLU A 99 25.94 2.93 -6.21
C GLU A 99 26.74 4.20 -5.85
#